data_AF-A0A428GQT7-F1
#
_entry.id   AF-A0A428GQT7-F1
#
_cell.length_a   1.000
_cell.length_b   1.000
_cell.length_c   1.000
_cell.angle_alpha   90.00
_cell.angle_beta   90.00
_cell.angle_gamma   90.00
#
_symmetry.space_group_name_H-M   'P 1'
#
loop_
_entity.id
_entity.type
_entity.pdbx_description
1 polymer ?
#
loop_
_entity_poly.entity_id
_entity_poly.type
_entity_poly.pdbx_seq_one_letter_code
_entity_poly.pdbx_strand_id
1 'polypeptide(L)'
;MKKSQAKGYLLEIVLAKLLKVNGYDLVTSAENEIVDLDRNGLNVKGRGGYHQFDSLGTFRITPPFSYPIRLFLEAKFYTSNKVGIDRVRMGIGILQDVNTNYSTVEMTSEELKLPKYNYNYALFSTSGFTNDAQRLAIAHKIYLMDLSSGYYRWIRDFINQIVDELFFSHSNSGDDISSDDFNHFKEKFSSRINNLSYDQLYRWFDFNIQQSVVNEFVDKMQTVRSIYIASTKSSQIIALIPDNDDVFRDSLRGNPHQEVTITWNDNENDVWIIEPTGGDEQYRLTFQLPSIIQDYIFNNSVNQDQRAFREKGESFGLLSFIAYLDGRNPTLCTLKFNEEETKRLVDRYNNRFRLENNND
;
A
#
# COMPACT_ATOMS: atom_id res chain seq x y z
N MET A 1 -14.37 20.55 -12.62
CA MET A 1 -13.82 19.20 -12.46
C MET A 1 -14.89 18.25 -11.89
N LYS A 2 -14.93 17.00 -12.35
CA LYS A 2 -15.96 16.01 -11.94
C LYS A 2 -15.61 15.31 -10.63
N LYS A 3 -16.61 14.80 -9.90
CA LYS A 3 -16.41 13.99 -8.68
C LYS A 3 -15.43 12.84 -8.86
N SER A 4 -15.55 12.08 -9.95
CA SER A 4 -14.68 10.94 -10.22
C SER A 4 -13.20 11.33 -10.35
N GLN A 5 -12.93 12.48 -10.96
CA GLN A 5 -11.57 13.01 -11.09
C GLN A 5 -11.03 13.48 -9.73
N ALA A 6 -11.85 14.17 -8.93
CA ALA A 6 -11.49 14.57 -7.57
C ALA A 6 -11.11 13.36 -6.70
N LYS A 7 -11.91 12.27 -6.75
CA LYS A 7 -11.64 11.03 -6.02
C LYS A 7 -10.32 10.39 -6.43
N GLY A 8 -10.01 10.39 -7.73
CA GLY A 8 -8.72 9.95 -8.25
C GLY A 8 -7.55 10.72 -7.64
N TYR A 9 -7.58 12.05 -7.74
CA TYR A 9 -6.52 12.90 -7.17
C TYR A 9 -6.34 12.75 -5.65
N LEU A 10 -7.43 12.59 -4.88
CA LEU A 10 -7.30 12.38 -3.44
C LEU A 10 -6.71 11.00 -3.11
N LEU A 11 -7.05 9.97 -3.89
CA LEU A 11 -6.43 8.65 -3.74
C LEU A 11 -4.92 8.72 -3.97
N GLU A 12 -4.48 9.41 -5.02
CA GLU A 12 -3.06 9.61 -5.31
C GLU A 12 -2.33 10.23 -4.10
N ILE A 13 -2.91 11.27 -3.49
CA ILE A 13 -2.32 11.94 -2.33
C ILE A 13 -2.25 11.03 -1.09
N VAL A 14 -3.31 10.26 -0.82
CA VAL A 14 -3.33 9.28 0.29
C VAL A 14 -2.26 8.19 0.07
N LEU A 15 -2.15 7.68 -1.14
CA LEU A 15 -1.18 6.64 -1.47
C LEU A 15 0.26 7.16 -1.51
N ALA A 16 0.48 8.40 -1.94
CA ALA A 16 1.77 9.07 -1.83
C ALA A 16 2.22 9.19 -0.35
N LYS A 17 1.28 9.47 0.57
CA LYS A 17 1.55 9.44 2.00
C LYS A 17 1.89 8.03 2.49
N LEU A 18 1.18 7.01 2.02
CA LEU A 18 1.45 5.60 2.35
C LEU A 18 2.89 5.21 1.96
N LEU A 19 3.38 5.62 0.78
CA LEU A 19 4.78 5.41 0.40
C LEU A 19 5.76 6.05 1.39
N LYS A 20 5.50 7.30 1.80
CA LYS A 20 6.39 8.01 2.73
C LYS A 20 6.53 7.30 4.08
N VAL A 21 5.41 6.84 4.64
CA VAL A 21 5.43 6.11 5.92
C VAL A 21 6.03 4.70 5.79
N ASN A 22 6.19 4.20 4.56
CA ASN A 22 6.83 2.92 4.23
C ASN A 22 8.26 3.05 3.67
N GLY A 23 8.94 4.17 3.93
CA GLY A 23 10.37 4.30 3.65
C GLY A 23 10.72 4.88 2.28
N TYR A 24 9.78 5.51 1.59
CA TYR A 24 10.04 6.18 0.31
C TYR A 24 10.08 7.71 0.46
N ASP A 25 10.97 8.35 -0.29
CA ASP A 25 10.93 9.80 -0.55
C ASP A 25 10.25 10.07 -1.88
N LEU A 26 9.26 10.96 -1.90
CA LEU A 26 8.58 11.32 -3.13
C LEU A 26 9.52 12.16 -4.01
N VAL A 27 9.61 11.76 -5.27
CA VAL A 27 10.37 12.45 -6.31
C VAL A 27 9.67 13.75 -6.68
N THR A 28 10.45 14.80 -6.92
CA THR A 28 9.95 16.15 -7.25
C THR A 28 10.60 16.69 -8.53
N SER A 29 10.12 17.83 -9.04
CA SER A 29 10.66 18.49 -10.23
C SER A 29 12.10 19.01 -10.11
N ALA A 30 12.69 18.98 -8.91
CA ALA A 30 14.06 19.43 -8.68
C ALA A 30 15.13 18.41 -9.15
N GLU A 31 14.73 17.19 -9.53
CA GLU A 31 15.63 16.13 -9.95
C GLU A 31 15.87 16.16 -11.47
N ASN A 32 17.12 16.04 -11.91
CA ASN A 32 17.55 16.35 -13.29
C ASN A 32 16.90 15.49 -14.38
N GLU A 33 16.52 14.26 -14.06
CA GLU A 33 15.88 13.30 -14.97
C GLU A 33 14.36 13.42 -14.99
N ILE A 34 13.80 14.32 -14.16
CA ILE A 34 12.37 14.62 -14.11
C ILE A 34 12.11 15.88 -14.92
N VAL A 35 11.16 15.78 -15.85
CA VAL A 35 10.76 16.88 -16.71
C VAL A 35 9.32 17.23 -16.41
N ASP A 36 9.06 18.49 -16.10
CA ASP A 36 7.70 19.02 -16.03
C ASP A 36 7.25 19.43 -17.44
N LEU A 37 6.28 18.71 -17.98
CA LEU A 37 5.74 18.94 -19.31
C LEU A 37 4.40 19.68 -19.20
N ASP A 38 4.37 20.89 -18.64
CA ASP A 38 3.23 21.83 -18.47
C ASP A 38 1.83 21.20 -18.31
N ARG A 39 1.28 20.62 -19.39
CA ARG A 39 -0.06 19.98 -19.44
C ARG A 39 -0.08 18.53 -18.92
N ASN A 40 1.05 17.84 -18.90
CA ASN A 40 1.20 16.43 -18.51
C ASN A 40 1.97 16.26 -17.18
N GLY A 41 2.23 17.36 -16.46
CA GLY A 41 2.91 17.35 -15.17
C GLY A 41 4.30 16.71 -15.20
N LEU A 42 4.67 16.04 -14.10
CA LEU A 42 5.99 15.43 -13.95
C LEU A 42 6.10 14.13 -14.74
N ASN A 43 7.19 14.03 -15.49
CA ASN A 43 7.50 12.90 -16.34
C ASN A 43 8.92 12.42 -16.07
N VAL A 44 9.15 11.12 -16.17
CA VAL A 44 10.49 10.54 -16.22
C VAL A 44 10.86 10.20 -17.65
N LYS A 45 12.12 10.47 -18.00
CA LYS A 45 12.66 10.14 -19.33
C LYS A 45 12.97 8.65 -19.42
N GLY A 46 12.29 7.95 -20.32
CA GLY A 46 12.64 6.61 -20.81
C GLY A 46 13.50 6.68 -22.07
N ARG A 47 13.87 5.51 -22.60
CA ARG A 47 14.68 5.41 -23.83
C ARG A 47 13.89 5.81 -25.08
N GLY A 48 12.60 5.51 -25.12
CA GLY A 48 11.69 5.70 -26.25
C GLY A 48 10.68 6.82 -26.05
N GLY A 49 10.51 7.34 -24.83
CA GLY A 49 9.58 8.44 -24.56
C GLY A 49 9.61 8.97 -23.13
N TYR A 50 8.75 9.96 -22.87
CA TYR A 50 8.50 10.51 -21.54
C TYR A 50 7.28 9.82 -20.93
N HIS A 51 7.38 9.47 -19.64
CA HIS A 51 6.33 8.75 -18.92
C HIS A 51 5.86 9.55 -17.72
N GLN A 52 4.58 9.95 -17.75
CA GLN A 52 3.92 10.61 -16.62
C GLN A 52 3.70 9.61 -15.49
N PHE A 53 3.75 10.09 -14.25
CA PHE A 53 3.44 9.29 -13.07
C PHE A 53 2.49 10.03 -12.12
N ASP A 54 1.59 9.30 -11.48
CA ASP A 54 0.75 9.85 -10.41
C ASP A 54 1.60 10.12 -9.17
N SER A 55 2.48 9.17 -8.83
CA SER A 55 3.49 9.30 -7.78
C SER A 55 4.70 8.45 -8.10
N LEU A 56 5.88 8.98 -7.82
CA LEU A 56 7.15 8.29 -7.96
C LEU A 56 7.90 8.41 -6.63
N GLY A 57 8.25 7.28 -6.03
CA GLY A 57 8.96 7.24 -4.75
C GLY A 57 10.34 6.62 -4.90
N THR A 58 11.37 7.23 -4.31
CA THR A 58 12.71 6.65 -4.16
C THR A 58 12.82 5.98 -2.80
N PHE A 59 13.15 4.70 -2.75
CA PHE A 59 13.31 3.97 -1.49
C PHE A 59 14.56 4.47 -0.75
N ARG A 60 14.41 4.81 0.54
CA ARG A 60 15.47 5.45 1.35
C ARG A 60 16.69 4.56 1.59
N ILE A 61 16.50 3.24 1.54
CA ILE A 61 17.57 2.28 1.76
C ILE A 61 17.96 1.67 0.42
N THR A 62 19.20 1.88 0.00
CA THR A 62 19.74 1.23 -1.20
C THR A 62 20.56 0.01 -0.79
N PRO A 63 20.16 -1.21 -1.17
CA PRO A 63 20.98 -2.40 -0.94
C PRO A 63 22.34 -2.26 -1.63
N PRO A 64 23.44 -2.72 -1.01
CA PRO A 64 24.73 -2.80 -1.67
C PRO A 64 24.64 -3.54 -3.01
N PHE A 65 25.44 -3.12 -3.99
CA PHE A 65 25.49 -3.70 -5.35
C PHE A 65 24.20 -3.54 -6.18
N SER A 66 23.24 -2.72 -5.73
CA SER A 66 22.05 -2.34 -6.48
C SER A 66 22.01 -0.83 -6.74
N TYR A 67 21.37 -0.41 -7.82
CA TYR A 67 20.95 0.99 -7.96
C TYR A 67 19.83 1.30 -6.95
N PRO A 68 19.71 2.57 -6.51
CA PRO A 68 18.55 3.03 -5.73
C PRO A 68 17.24 2.62 -6.38
N ILE A 69 16.29 2.17 -5.55
CA ILE A 69 15.01 1.65 -6.03
C ILE A 69 14.04 2.82 -6.18
N ARG A 70 13.37 2.90 -7.33
CA ARG A 70 12.24 3.80 -7.54
C ARG A 70 10.97 3.01 -7.78
N LEU A 71 9.85 3.50 -7.27
CA LEU A 71 8.55 2.88 -7.41
C LEU A 71 7.59 3.86 -8.06
N PHE A 72 7.14 3.52 -9.27
CA PHE A 72 5.93 4.10 -9.82
C PHE A 72 4.74 3.60 -9.01
N LEU A 73 3.91 4.54 -8.57
CA LEU A 73 2.61 4.24 -7.99
C LEU A 73 1.56 4.86 -8.89
N GLU A 74 0.72 4.00 -9.47
CA GLU A 74 -0.44 4.41 -10.26
C GLU A 74 -1.72 4.06 -9.50
N ALA A 75 -2.61 5.04 -9.36
CA ALA A 75 -3.85 4.92 -8.60
C ALA A 75 -5.05 4.84 -9.54
N LYS A 76 -6.02 3.98 -9.21
CA LYS A 76 -7.27 3.82 -9.96
C LYS A 76 -8.46 3.80 -9.02
N PHE A 77 -9.18 4.92 -9.00
CA PHE A 77 -10.42 5.06 -8.25
C PHE A 77 -11.61 4.74 -9.15
N TYR A 78 -12.02 3.47 -9.17
CA TYR A 78 -13.22 3.03 -9.88
C TYR A 78 -14.28 2.52 -8.89
N THR A 79 -15.55 2.70 -9.24
CA THR A 79 -16.68 2.29 -8.38
C THR A 79 -16.97 0.80 -8.49
N SER A 80 -16.99 0.26 -9.71
CA SER A 80 -17.43 -1.12 -9.99
C SER A 80 -16.56 -1.84 -11.02
N ASN A 81 -16.00 -1.13 -12.00
CA ASN A 81 -15.18 -1.73 -13.05
C ASN A 81 -13.81 -2.11 -12.50
N LYS A 82 -13.47 -3.39 -12.53
CA LYS A 82 -12.13 -3.88 -12.19
C LYS A 82 -11.07 -3.34 -13.17
N VAL A 83 -9.87 -3.08 -12.67
CA VAL A 83 -8.73 -2.70 -13.51
C VAL A 83 -8.32 -3.87 -14.39
N GLY A 84 -8.24 -3.61 -15.70
CA GLY A 84 -7.94 -4.60 -16.74
C GLY A 84 -6.45 -4.83 -16.99
N ILE A 85 -6.19 -5.84 -17.82
CA ILE A 85 -4.84 -6.25 -18.23
C ILE A 85 -4.08 -5.16 -19.01
N ASP A 86 -4.80 -4.24 -19.64
CA ASP A 86 -4.24 -3.10 -20.39
C ASP A 86 -3.36 -2.21 -19.51
N ARG A 87 -3.77 -1.97 -18.26
CA ARG A 87 -2.99 -1.14 -17.32
C ARG A 87 -1.72 -1.83 -16.86
N VAL A 88 -1.77 -3.13 -16.66
CA VAL A 88 -0.57 -3.92 -16.35
C VAL A 88 0.40 -3.92 -17.53
N ARG A 89 -0.09 -4.07 -18.78
CA ARG A 89 0.74 -3.99 -19.98
C ARG A 89 1.41 -2.62 -20.14
N MET A 90 0.69 -1.55 -19.84
CA MET A 90 1.24 -0.19 -19.83
C MET A 90 2.40 -0.09 -18.84
N GLY A 91 2.21 -0.51 -17.58
CA GLY A 91 3.26 -0.51 -16.57
C GLY A 91 4.50 -1.32 -16.99
N ILE A 92 4.31 -2.49 -17.62
CA ILE A 92 5.41 -3.29 -18.18
C ILE A 92 6.19 -2.51 -19.24
N GLY A 93 5.49 -1.86 -20.18
CA GLY A 93 6.12 -1.06 -21.23
C GLY A 93 6.93 0.10 -20.66
N ILE A 94 6.37 0.82 -19.67
CA ILE A 94 7.06 1.90 -18.96
C ILE A 94 8.33 1.36 -18.29
N LEU A 95 8.23 0.26 -17.53
CA LEU A 95 9.38 -0.33 -16.85
C LEU A 95 10.48 -0.76 -17.80
N GLN A 96 10.13 -1.37 -18.93
CA GLN A 96 11.11 -1.74 -19.95
C GLN A 96 11.83 -0.50 -20.51
N ASP A 97 11.08 0.58 -20.76
CA ASP A 97 11.64 1.77 -21.37
C ASP A 97 12.56 2.56 -20.42
N VAL A 98 12.17 2.73 -19.16
CA VAL A 98 12.97 3.48 -18.18
C VAL A 98 14.16 2.69 -17.65
N ASN A 99 14.02 1.38 -17.41
CA ASN A 99 15.13 0.56 -16.91
C ASN A 99 16.20 0.26 -17.97
N THR A 100 15.90 0.52 -19.25
CA THR A 100 16.87 0.37 -20.35
C THR A 100 17.47 1.70 -20.81
N ASN A 101 17.17 2.80 -20.12
CA ASN A 101 17.66 4.14 -20.46
C ASN A 101 19.18 4.34 -20.20
N TYR A 102 19.89 3.33 -19.69
CA TYR A 102 21.31 3.41 -19.27
C TYR A 102 22.34 3.17 -20.38
N SER A 103 22.14 3.69 -21.60
CA SER A 103 22.99 3.37 -22.76
C SER A 103 24.36 4.05 -22.72
N THR A 104 25.45 3.34 -22.46
CA THR A 104 26.76 3.96 -22.14
C THR A 104 27.68 4.27 -23.32
N VAL A 105 27.46 3.72 -24.52
CA VAL A 105 28.42 3.83 -25.63
C VAL A 105 28.48 5.24 -26.23
N GLU A 106 27.34 5.95 -26.25
CA GLU A 106 27.21 7.28 -26.85
C GLU A 106 26.91 8.38 -25.81
N MET A 107 27.02 8.05 -24.51
CA MET A 107 26.72 8.99 -23.43
C MET A 107 27.82 10.04 -23.24
N THR A 108 27.40 11.27 -23.00
CA THR A 108 28.26 12.37 -22.54
C THR A 108 28.77 12.14 -21.12
N SER A 109 29.83 12.87 -20.74
CA SER A 109 30.38 12.80 -19.37
C SER A 109 29.37 13.29 -18.32
N GLU A 110 28.50 14.22 -18.68
CA GLU A 110 27.39 14.69 -17.84
C GLU A 110 26.34 13.59 -17.65
N GLU A 111 25.95 12.90 -18.72
CA GLU A 111 24.95 11.81 -18.65
C GLU A 111 25.47 10.60 -17.85
N LEU A 112 26.77 10.31 -17.91
CA LEU A 112 27.38 9.26 -17.09
C LEU A 112 27.31 9.53 -15.58
N LYS A 113 27.20 10.81 -15.17
CA LYS A 113 27.08 11.22 -13.77
C LYS A 113 25.63 11.23 -13.26
N LEU A 114 24.65 11.08 -14.15
CA LEU A 114 23.26 11.03 -13.74
C LEU A 114 23.01 9.80 -12.85
N PRO A 115 22.22 9.97 -11.78
CA PRO A 115 21.88 8.84 -10.93
C PRO A 115 21.08 7.80 -11.71
N LYS A 116 21.37 6.54 -11.44
CA LYS A 116 20.69 5.38 -12.04
C LYS A 116 19.78 4.77 -11.01
N TYR A 117 18.66 4.23 -11.46
CA TYR A 117 17.62 3.68 -10.60
C TYR A 117 17.11 2.32 -11.10
N ASN A 118 16.75 1.46 -10.17
CA ASN A 118 15.96 0.28 -10.49
C ASN A 118 14.48 0.64 -10.30
N TYR A 119 13.77 0.83 -11.41
CA TYR A 119 12.35 1.17 -11.39
C TYR A 119 11.50 -0.08 -11.24
N ASN A 120 10.57 -0.01 -10.30
CA ASN A 120 9.49 -0.95 -10.03
C ASN A 120 8.14 -0.25 -10.26
N TYR A 121 7.06 -1.02 -10.37
CA TYR A 121 5.73 -0.48 -10.65
C TYR A 121 4.68 -1.12 -9.74
N ALA A 122 3.83 -0.28 -9.16
CA ALA A 122 2.69 -0.69 -8.36
C ALA A 122 1.39 -0.05 -8.87
N LEU A 123 0.34 -0.86 -8.93
CA LEU A 123 -1.02 -0.44 -9.25
C LEU A 123 -1.90 -0.60 -8.01
N PHE A 124 -2.66 0.45 -7.69
CA PHE A 124 -3.63 0.45 -6.60
C PHE A 124 -5.03 0.66 -7.17
N SER A 125 -5.99 -0.17 -6.76
CA SER A 125 -7.35 -0.13 -7.31
C SER A 125 -8.43 -0.23 -6.22
N THR A 126 -9.39 0.69 -6.21
CA THR A 126 -10.55 0.64 -5.29
C THR A 126 -11.66 -0.32 -5.72
N SER A 127 -11.58 -0.85 -6.93
CA SER A 127 -12.51 -1.84 -7.48
C SER A 127 -11.87 -3.22 -7.69
N GLY A 128 -10.57 -3.33 -7.41
CA GLY A 128 -9.77 -4.53 -7.62
C GLY A 128 -9.34 -4.73 -9.08
N PHE A 129 -8.92 -5.96 -9.38
CA PHE A 129 -8.27 -6.33 -10.64
C PHE A 129 -8.93 -7.54 -11.29
N THR A 130 -8.94 -7.58 -12.63
CA THR A 130 -9.37 -8.79 -13.36
C THR A 130 -8.35 -9.92 -13.19
N ASN A 131 -8.79 -11.18 -13.34
CA ASN A 131 -7.92 -12.35 -13.20
C ASN A 131 -6.73 -12.30 -14.18
N ASP A 132 -6.95 -11.85 -15.42
CA ASP A 132 -5.90 -11.72 -16.42
C ASP A 132 -4.88 -10.65 -16.04
N ALA A 133 -5.32 -9.53 -15.45
CA ALA A 133 -4.43 -8.49 -14.93
C ALA A 133 -3.56 -9.03 -13.79
N GLN A 134 -4.16 -9.77 -12.85
CA GLN A 134 -3.43 -10.37 -11.73
C GLN A 134 -2.36 -11.38 -12.21
N ARG A 135 -2.72 -12.28 -13.14
CA ARG A 135 -1.78 -13.26 -13.72
C ARG A 135 -0.60 -12.58 -14.41
N LEU A 136 -0.88 -11.57 -15.24
CA LEU A 136 0.17 -10.86 -15.96
C LEU A 136 1.07 -10.07 -15.00
N ALA A 137 0.49 -9.45 -13.97
CA ALA A 137 1.24 -8.68 -13.00
C ALA A 137 2.24 -9.55 -12.22
N ILE A 138 1.80 -10.73 -11.76
CA ILE A 138 2.66 -11.73 -11.11
C ILE A 138 3.81 -12.14 -12.04
N ALA A 139 3.53 -12.43 -13.32
CA ALA A 139 4.53 -12.85 -14.29
C ALA A 139 5.60 -11.80 -14.58
N HIS A 140 5.24 -10.51 -14.48
CA HIS A 140 6.11 -9.38 -14.81
C HIS A 140 6.54 -8.53 -13.61
N LYS A 141 6.30 -9.00 -12.37
CA LYS A 141 6.68 -8.31 -11.12
C LYS A 141 6.08 -6.90 -11.02
N ILE A 142 4.86 -6.74 -11.52
CA ILE A 142 4.05 -5.54 -11.26
C ILE A 142 3.30 -5.79 -9.95
N TYR A 143 3.47 -4.90 -8.98
CA TYR A 143 2.81 -5.03 -7.68
C TYR A 143 1.37 -4.56 -7.80
N LEU A 144 0.43 -5.33 -7.24
CA LEU A 144 -0.98 -4.97 -7.21
C LEU A 144 -1.43 -4.83 -5.75
N MET A 145 -2.11 -3.74 -5.44
CA MET A 145 -2.81 -3.55 -4.17
C MET A 145 -4.30 -3.37 -4.41
N ASP A 146 -5.07 -4.39 -4.05
CA ASP A 146 -6.52 -4.39 -4.17
C ASP A 146 -7.14 -3.73 -2.95
N LEU A 147 -7.63 -2.50 -3.12
CA LEU A 147 -8.30 -1.71 -2.10
C LEU A 147 -9.82 -1.95 -2.07
N SER A 148 -10.34 -2.85 -2.90
CA SER A 148 -11.78 -3.17 -2.92
C SER A 148 -12.20 -4.10 -1.80
N SER A 149 -11.24 -4.78 -1.17
CA SER A 149 -11.50 -5.69 -0.06
C SER A 149 -11.96 -4.93 1.20
N GLY A 150 -12.65 -5.64 2.10
CA GLY A 150 -13.23 -5.05 3.31
C GLY A 150 -12.23 -4.33 4.21
N TYR A 151 -10.97 -4.78 4.25
CA TYR A 151 -9.93 -4.25 5.14
C TYR A 151 -9.41 -2.88 4.70
N TYR A 152 -9.46 -2.56 3.41
CA TYR A 152 -9.06 -1.25 2.87
C TYR A 152 -10.25 -0.37 2.50
N ARG A 153 -11.47 -0.88 2.69
CA ARG A 153 -12.72 -0.19 2.32
C ARG A 153 -12.80 1.22 2.90
N TRP A 154 -12.27 1.39 4.11
CA TRP A 154 -12.23 2.67 4.79
C TRP A 154 -11.46 3.74 3.99
N ILE A 155 -10.42 3.41 3.20
CA ILE A 155 -9.70 4.39 2.36
C ILE A 155 -10.64 4.95 1.29
N ARG A 156 -11.38 4.05 0.64
CA ARG A 156 -12.34 4.42 -0.40
C ARG A 156 -13.49 5.22 0.18
N ASP A 157 -14.03 4.77 1.31
CA ASP A 157 -15.18 5.40 1.96
C ASP A 157 -14.79 6.78 2.51
N PHE A 158 -13.59 6.92 3.08
CA PHE A 158 -12.97 8.19 3.47
C PHE A 158 -12.89 9.18 2.30
N ILE A 159 -12.34 8.77 1.16
CA ILE A 159 -12.24 9.63 -0.03
C ILE A 159 -13.64 10.01 -0.54
N ASN A 160 -14.60 9.07 -0.52
CA ASN A 160 -15.97 9.36 -0.93
C ASN A 160 -16.59 10.45 -0.05
N GLN A 161 -16.52 10.31 1.28
CA GLN A 161 -17.05 11.28 2.23
C GLN A 161 -16.48 12.68 2.00
N ILE A 162 -15.15 12.81 1.88
CA ILE A 162 -14.48 14.10 1.65
C ILE A 162 -14.94 14.75 0.34
N VAL A 163 -14.97 13.97 -0.74
CA VAL A 163 -15.35 14.51 -2.05
C VAL A 163 -16.83 14.88 -2.09
N ASP A 164 -17.70 14.07 -1.49
CA ASP A 164 -19.13 14.37 -1.46
C ASP A 164 -19.42 15.64 -0.67
N GLU A 165 -18.73 15.86 0.45
CA GLU A 165 -18.81 17.09 1.24
C GLU A 165 -18.26 18.32 0.49
N LEU A 166 -17.09 18.18 -0.15
CA LEU A 166 -16.49 19.26 -0.94
C LEU A 166 -17.44 19.72 -2.05
N PHE A 167 -18.07 18.78 -2.74
CA PHE A 167 -19.02 19.06 -3.81
C PHE A 167 -20.36 19.57 -3.27
N PHE A 168 -20.82 19.11 -2.11
CA PHE A 168 -22.00 19.68 -1.46
C PHE A 168 -21.82 21.18 -1.16
N SER A 169 -20.61 21.57 -0.72
CA SER A 169 -20.30 22.95 -0.35
C SER A 169 -20.01 23.91 -1.52
N HIS A 170 -19.49 23.41 -2.65
CA HIS A 170 -19.02 24.26 -3.76
C HIS A 170 -19.68 24.00 -5.11
N SER A 171 -20.50 22.95 -5.23
CA SER A 171 -21.18 22.66 -6.48
C SER A 171 -22.54 23.33 -6.55
N ASN A 172 -22.79 24.05 -7.65
CA ASN A 172 -24.13 24.58 -7.95
C ASN A 172 -25.09 23.48 -8.48
N SER A 173 -24.54 22.38 -9.01
CA SER A 173 -25.28 21.30 -9.69
C SER A 173 -25.23 19.95 -8.94
N GLY A 174 -24.28 19.80 -8.01
CA GLY A 174 -23.93 18.56 -7.32
C GLY A 174 -22.86 17.71 -8.02
N ASP A 175 -22.57 17.94 -9.31
CA ASP A 175 -21.76 17.03 -10.14
C ASP A 175 -20.39 17.58 -10.55
N ASP A 176 -20.22 18.89 -10.48
CA ASP A 176 -18.98 19.59 -10.83
C ASP A 176 -18.69 20.77 -9.91
N ILE A 177 -17.39 20.99 -9.66
CA ILE A 177 -16.86 22.19 -8.97
C ILE A 177 -15.85 22.89 -9.88
N SER A 178 -15.51 24.15 -9.61
CA SER A 178 -14.47 24.84 -10.37
C SER A 178 -13.11 24.15 -10.18
N SER A 179 -12.24 24.24 -11.20
CA SER A 179 -10.87 23.69 -11.08
C SER A 179 -10.05 24.44 -10.02
N ASP A 180 -10.29 25.74 -9.85
CA ASP A 180 -9.57 26.58 -8.89
C ASP A 180 -9.93 26.20 -7.44
N ASP A 181 -11.22 26.00 -7.15
CA ASP A 181 -11.69 25.57 -5.83
C ASP A 181 -11.07 24.22 -5.45
N PHE A 182 -11.04 23.29 -6.40
CA PHE A 182 -10.42 22.01 -6.15
C PHE A 182 -8.91 22.09 -6.00
N ASN A 183 -8.21 22.85 -6.84
CA ASN A 183 -6.76 22.97 -6.74
C ASN A 183 -6.35 23.56 -5.39
N HIS A 184 -7.07 24.57 -4.91
CA HIS A 184 -6.89 25.13 -3.56
C HIS A 184 -7.14 24.09 -2.46
N PHE A 185 -8.22 23.31 -2.57
CA PHE A 185 -8.48 22.20 -1.64
C PHE A 185 -7.36 21.15 -1.69
N LYS A 186 -6.92 20.75 -2.88
CA LYS A 186 -5.90 19.74 -3.14
C LYS A 186 -4.56 20.12 -2.53
N GLU A 187 -4.12 21.37 -2.71
CA GLU A 187 -2.87 21.89 -2.12
C GLU A 187 -2.92 21.86 -0.59
N LYS A 188 -4.04 22.33 -0.01
CA LYS A 188 -4.25 22.29 1.45
C LYS A 188 -4.26 20.87 1.99
N PHE A 189 -5.03 19.98 1.37
CA PHE A 189 -5.13 18.57 1.74
C PHE A 189 -3.74 17.90 1.66
N SER A 190 -3.00 18.12 0.57
CA SER A 190 -1.63 17.60 0.39
C SER A 190 -0.64 18.12 1.43
N SER A 191 -0.71 19.39 1.81
CA SER A 191 0.16 19.94 2.87
C SER A 191 -0.13 19.31 4.23
N ARG A 192 -1.42 19.16 4.57
CA ARG A 192 -1.87 18.63 5.87
C ARG A 192 -1.61 17.13 6.02
N ILE A 193 -1.87 16.34 4.99
CA ILE A 193 -1.58 14.90 4.99
C ILE A 193 -0.08 14.63 5.20
N ASN A 194 0.77 15.56 4.76
CA ASN A 194 2.22 15.47 4.90
C ASN A 194 2.71 15.86 6.30
N ASN A 195 2.12 16.88 6.94
CA ASN A 195 2.63 17.56 8.14
C ASN A 195 2.00 17.09 9.48
N LEU A 196 1.57 15.83 9.59
CA LEU A 196 0.74 15.33 10.70
C LEU A 196 1.37 15.50 12.10
N SER A 197 1.06 16.63 12.77
CA SER A 197 0.88 16.69 14.23
C SER A 197 -0.62 16.73 14.51
N TYR A 198 -1.06 15.93 15.49
CA TYR A 198 -2.46 15.68 15.86
C TYR A 198 -3.29 16.96 16.04
N ASP A 199 -2.68 18.00 16.60
CA ASP A 199 -3.35 19.23 17.04
C ASP A 199 -3.76 20.17 15.87
N GLN A 200 -3.26 19.93 14.66
CA GLN A 200 -3.43 20.84 13.52
C GLN A 200 -4.58 20.49 12.56
N LEU A 201 -5.06 19.24 12.56
CA LEU A 201 -6.16 18.82 11.66
C LEU A 201 -7.53 19.30 12.14
N TYR A 202 -7.74 19.40 13.45
CA TYR A 202 -8.98 19.89 14.06
C TYR A 202 -9.32 21.33 13.64
N ARG A 203 -8.31 22.17 13.40
CA ARG A 203 -8.48 23.59 13.04
C ARG A 203 -8.73 23.83 11.54
N TRP A 204 -8.68 22.80 10.70
CA TRP A 204 -8.74 22.95 9.24
C TRP A 204 -10.16 22.94 8.69
N PHE A 205 -11.07 22.20 9.32
CA PHE A 205 -12.46 22.15 8.89
C PHE A 205 -13.26 23.28 9.56
N ASP A 206 -12.96 24.53 9.18
CA ASP A 206 -13.84 25.69 9.37
C ASP A 206 -14.85 25.78 8.20
N PHE A 207 -15.28 24.62 7.73
CA PHE A 207 -16.56 24.48 7.07
C PHE A 207 -17.57 24.17 8.17
N ASN A 208 -18.85 24.35 7.94
CA ASN A 208 -19.90 23.78 8.81
C ASN A 208 -19.92 22.23 8.74
N ILE A 209 -18.76 21.59 8.64
CA ILE A 209 -18.55 20.15 8.67
C ILE A 209 -18.73 19.70 10.11
N GLN A 210 -19.64 18.75 10.30
CA GLN A 210 -19.88 18.16 11.60
C GLN A 210 -18.57 17.63 12.19
N GLN A 211 -18.29 17.96 13.45
CA GLN A 211 -17.13 17.52 14.22
C GLN A 211 -16.84 16.00 14.09
N SER A 212 -17.89 15.20 13.86
CA SER A 212 -17.82 13.77 13.58
C SER A 212 -16.97 13.42 12.35
N VAL A 213 -17.14 14.11 11.22
CA VAL A 213 -16.40 13.84 9.97
C VAL A 213 -14.92 14.17 10.13
N VAL A 214 -14.60 15.22 10.88
CA VAL A 214 -13.22 15.60 11.19
C VAL A 214 -12.54 14.57 12.08
N ASN A 215 -13.25 14.11 13.11
CA ASN A 215 -12.73 13.09 14.02
C ASN A 215 -12.54 11.75 13.27
N GLU A 216 -13.50 11.36 12.45
CA GLU A 216 -13.39 10.18 11.57
C GLU A 216 -12.24 10.35 10.57
N PHE A 217 -12.05 11.54 10.01
CA PHE A 217 -10.95 11.84 9.11
C PHE A 217 -9.59 11.66 9.78
N VAL A 218 -9.43 12.19 11.00
CA VAL A 218 -8.19 12.05 11.77
C VAL A 218 -7.92 10.58 12.11
N ASP A 219 -8.94 9.85 12.55
CA ASP A 219 -8.88 8.41 12.84
C ASP A 219 -8.44 7.59 11.60
N LYS A 220 -9.08 7.82 10.45
CA LYS A 220 -8.70 7.14 9.19
C LYS A 220 -7.30 7.52 8.73
N MET A 221 -6.88 8.77 8.92
CA MET A 221 -5.52 9.19 8.59
C MET A 221 -4.46 8.59 9.52
N GLN A 222 -4.76 8.39 10.79
CA GLN A 222 -3.92 7.60 11.70
C GLN A 222 -3.84 6.15 11.23
N THR A 223 -4.96 5.57 10.79
CA THR A 223 -4.98 4.22 10.20
C THR A 223 -4.07 4.11 8.97
N VAL A 224 -4.00 5.13 8.07
CA VAL A 224 -3.05 5.12 6.92
C VAL A 224 -1.60 4.98 7.41
N ARG A 225 -1.25 5.70 8.48
CA ARG A 225 0.09 5.66 9.08
C ARG A 225 0.42 4.28 9.67
N SER A 226 -0.60 3.51 10.03
CA SER A 226 -0.50 2.18 10.61
C SER A 226 -0.45 1.06 9.56
N ILE A 227 -0.47 1.35 8.25
CA ILE A 227 -0.29 0.32 7.21
C ILE A 227 1.20 0.13 6.92
N TYR A 228 1.68 -1.10 7.14
CA TYR A 228 3.05 -1.51 6.81
C TYR A 228 3.07 -2.37 5.55
N ILE A 229 3.82 -1.95 4.54
CA ILE A 229 3.99 -2.70 3.30
C ILE A 229 5.18 -3.65 3.48
N ALA A 230 4.87 -4.95 3.60
CA ALA A 230 5.87 -5.98 3.76
C ALA A 230 6.17 -6.67 2.43
N SER A 231 7.47 -6.82 2.15
CA SER A 231 7.97 -7.72 1.13
C SER A 231 7.97 -9.15 1.66
N THR A 232 7.61 -10.09 0.77
CA THR A 232 7.62 -11.52 1.04
C THR A 232 8.69 -12.21 0.17
N LYS A 233 8.90 -13.53 0.33
CA LYS A 233 9.73 -14.30 -0.61
C LYS A 233 9.06 -14.49 -1.98
N SER A 234 7.75 -14.27 -2.05
CA SER A 234 6.99 -14.31 -3.28
C SER A 234 7.08 -12.97 -4.04
N SER A 235 6.54 -12.91 -5.26
CA SER A 235 6.43 -11.65 -6.03
C SER A 235 5.38 -10.67 -5.47
N GLN A 236 4.80 -10.96 -4.31
CA GLN A 236 3.73 -10.17 -3.72
C GLN A 236 4.22 -9.31 -2.56
N ILE A 237 3.67 -8.11 -2.51
CA ILE A 237 3.67 -7.28 -1.32
C ILE A 237 2.39 -7.53 -0.55
N ILE A 238 2.47 -7.49 0.78
CA ILE A 238 1.30 -7.56 1.65
C ILE A 238 1.23 -6.29 2.49
N ALA A 239 0.03 -5.78 2.71
CA ALA A 239 -0.20 -4.71 3.67
C ALA A 239 -0.55 -5.34 5.02
N LEU A 240 0.28 -5.09 6.02
CA LEU A 240 0.07 -5.48 7.41
C LEU A 240 -0.66 -4.35 8.11
N ILE A 241 -1.78 -4.69 8.75
CA ILE A 241 -2.60 -3.75 9.52
C ILE A 241 -2.65 -4.24 10.97
N PRO A 242 -2.08 -3.49 11.93
CA PRO A 242 -2.20 -3.79 13.34
C PRO A 242 -3.61 -3.47 13.85
N ASP A 243 -4.08 -4.24 14.81
CA ASP A 243 -5.25 -3.90 15.62
C ASP A 243 -5.00 -2.68 16.52
N ASN A 244 -3.76 -2.55 17.02
CA ASN A 244 -3.27 -1.41 17.78
C ASN A 244 -1.84 -1.05 17.35
N ASP A 245 -1.70 0.05 16.60
CA ASP A 245 -0.40 0.50 16.07
C ASP A 245 0.58 0.92 17.16
N ASP A 246 0.11 1.50 18.27
CA ASP A 246 0.99 1.93 19.35
C ASP A 246 1.63 0.72 20.05
N VAL A 247 0.82 -0.28 20.38
CA VAL A 247 1.31 -1.55 20.98
C VAL A 247 2.27 -2.26 20.02
N PHE A 248 1.94 -2.32 18.73
CA PHE A 248 2.83 -2.93 17.74
C PHE A 248 4.14 -2.15 17.56
N ARG A 249 4.09 -0.82 17.54
CA ARG A 249 5.31 0.00 17.46
C ARG A 249 6.18 -0.13 18.71
N ASP A 250 5.56 -0.24 19.88
CA ASP A 250 6.27 -0.45 21.14
C ASP A 250 6.97 -1.81 21.16
N SER A 251 6.32 -2.88 20.68
CA SER A 251 6.98 -4.19 20.53
C SER A 251 8.20 -4.11 19.60
N LEU A 252 8.06 -3.41 18.47
CA LEU A 252 9.16 -3.21 17.51
C LEU A 252 10.33 -2.40 18.09
N ARG A 253 10.06 -1.46 19.03
CA ARG A 253 11.13 -0.74 19.74
C ARG A 253 11.93 -1.65 20.65
N GLY A 254 11.26 -2.60 21.32
CA GLY A 254 11.92 -3.62 22.14
C GLY A 254 12.71 -4.61 21.29
N ASN A 255 12.11 -5.07 20.19
CA ASN A 255 12.73 -5.99 19.24
C ASN A 255 12.19 -5.79 17.81
N PRO A 256 12.97 -5.18 16.89
CA PRO A 256 12.57 -4.99 15.49
C PRO A 256 12.49 -6.30 14.67
N HIS A 257 13.06 -7.40 15.19
CA HIS A 257 13.16 -8.68 14.50
C HIS A 257 12.48 -9.79 15.31
N GLN A 258 11.19 -9.98 15.06
CA GLN A 258 10.33 -10.82 15.89
C GLN A 258 10.03 -12.16 15.21
N GLU A 259 9.80 -13.19 16.02
CA GLU A 259 9.19 -14.43 15.57
C GLU A 259 7.67 -14.36 15.81
N VAL A 260 6.90 -14.88 14.85
CA VAL A 260 5.44 -14.77 14.84
C VAL A 260 4.78 -16.07 14.43
N THR A 261 3.57 -16.30 14.94
CA THR A 261 2.66 -17.28 14.38
C THR A 261 1.89 -16.65 13.22
N ILE A 262 1.52 -17.48 12.24
CA ILE A 262 0.65 -17.05 11.14
C ILE A 262 -0.52 -18.03 11.08
N THR A 263 -1.73 -17.52 11.22
CA THR A 263 -2.98 -18.28 11.11
C THR A 263 -3.90 -17.63 10.07
N TRP A 264 -5.02 -18.27 9.76
CA TRP A 264 -6.05 -17.68 8.91
C TRP A 264 -7.42 -17.98 9.50
N ASN A 265 -8.40 -17.14 9.18
CA ASN A 265 -9.77 -17.27 9.67
C ASN A 265 -10.71 -17.65 8.51
N ASP A 266 -11.21 -18.89 8.53
CA ASP A 266 -12.16 -19.40 7.54
C ASP A 266 -13.50 -18.63 7.55
N ASN A 267 -13.87 -18.03 8.68
CA ASN A 267 -15.14 -17.33 8.84
C ASN A 267 -15.09 -15.85 8.41
N GLU A 268 -13.89 -15.29 8.21
CA GLU A 268 -13.68 -13.88 7.88
C GLU A 268 -12.92 -13.72 6.55
N ASN A 269 -13.56 -14.04 5.43
CA ASN A 269 -13.07 -13.69 4.08
C ASN A 269 -11.59 -14.05 3.80
N ASP A 270 -11.13 -15.22 4.27
CA ASP A 270 -9.77 -15.73 4.07
C ASP A 270 -8.66 -14.77 4.52
N VAL A 271 -8.87 -14.15 5.69
CA VAL A 271 -7.94 -13.19 6.29
C VAL A 271 -6.87 -13.90 7.07
N TRP A 272 -5.65 -13.44 6.86
CA TRP A 272 -4.48 -13.95 7.53
C TRP A 272 -4.18 -13.11 8.77
N ILE A 273 -3.79 -13.80 9.83
CA ILE A 273 -3.57 -13.24 11.15
C ILE A 273 -2.13 -13.53 11.54
N ILE A 274 -1.45 -12.53 12.09
CA ILE A 274 -0.09 -12.63 12.62
C ILE A 274 -0.10 -12.23 14.09
N GLU A 275 0.49 -13.06 14.94
CA GLU A 275 0.59 -12.82 16.38
C GLU A 275 2.03 -13.13 16.86
N PRO A 276 2.56 -12.42 17.87
CA PRO A 276 3.89 -12.68 18.40
C PRO A 276 4.00 -14.07 19.05
N THR A 277 5.17 -14.71 18.93
CA THR A 277 5.44 -15.98 19.62
C THR A 277 5.78 -15.74 21.10
N GLY A 278 4.77 -15.78 21.97
CA GLY A 278 4.96 -15.66 23.42
C GLY A 278 5.33 -14.25 23.90
N GLY A 279 5.35 -14.07 25.24
CA GLY A 279 5.54 -12.77 25.89
C GLY A 279 4.23 -12.15 26.41
N ASP A 280 4.36 -11.05 27.16
CA ASP A 280 3.22 -10.25 27.64
C ASP A 280 2.65 -9.31 26.55
N GLU A 281 3.39 -9.13 25.46
CA GLU A 281 2.99 -8.29 24.33
C GLU A 281 1.93 -8.99 23.49
N GLN A 282 0.75 -8.37 23.40
CA GLN A 282 -0.37 -8.86 22.61
C GLN A 282 -0.69 -7.83 21.54
N TYR A 283 -0.15 -8.02 20.33
CA TYR A 283 -0.59 -7.32 19.14
C TYR A 283 -1.10 -8.36 18.13
N ARG A 284 -2.03 -7.94 17.27
CA ARG A 284 -2.51 -8.75 16.16
C ARG A 284 -2.35 -7.96 14.87
N LEU A 285 -1.68 -8.54 13.88
CA LEU A 285 -1.69 -8.00 12.53
C LEU A 285 -2.63 -8.80 11.66
N THR A 286 -3.26 -8.11 10.72
CA THR A 286 -4.06 -8.73 9.68
C THR A 286 -3.53 -8.35 8.30
N PHE A 287 -3.64 -9.28 7.36
CA PHE A 287 -3.40 -9.02 5.95
C PHE A 287 -4.28 -9.89 5.06
N GLN A 288 -4.39 -9.49 3.81
CA GLN A 288 -5.12 -10.24 2.78
C GLN A 288 -4.25 -10.50 1.58
N LEU A 289 -4.49 -11.63 0.94
CA LEU A 289 -3.81 -12.03 -0.28
C LEU A 289 -4.65 -11.66 -1.51
N PRO A 290 -4.02 -11.43 -2.67
CA PRO A 290 -4.75 -11.27 -3.92
C PRO A 290 -5.66 -12.48 -4.18
N SER A 291 -6.84 -12.22 -4.76
CA SER A 291 -7.87 -13.25 -4.95
C SER A 291 -7.34 -14.48 -5.70
N ILE A 292 -6.42 -14.29 -6.65
CA ILE A 292 -5.84 -15.42 -7.38
C ILE A 292 -5.01 -16.37 -6.50
N ILE A 293 -4.34 -15.86 -5.45
CA ILE A 293 -3.64 -16.71 -4.48
C ILE A 293 -4.64 -17.33 -3.51
N GLN A 294 -5.63 -16.56 -3.05
CA GLN A 294 -6.70 -17.13 -2.22
C GLN A 294 -7.39 -18.30 -2.94
N ASP A 295 -7.77 -18.12 -4.20
CA ASP A 295 -8.33 -19.18 -5.05
C ASP A 295 -7.38 -20.38 -5.15
N TYR A 296 -6.07 -20.17 -5.31
CA TYR A 296 -5.11 -21.27 -5.36
C TYR A 296 -5.08 -22.09 -4.06
N ILE A 297 -5.13 -21.40 -2.91
CA ILE A 297 -5.07 -22.02 -1.58
C ILE A 297 -6.40 -22.72 -1.25
N PHE A 298 -7.54 -22.04 -1.45
CA PHE A 298 -8.84 -22.42 -0.88
C PHE A 298 -9.84 -23.05 -1.85
N ASN A 299 -9.65 -22.98 -3.18
CA ASN A 299 -10.62 -23.52 -4.16
C ASN A 299 -10.73 -25.06 -4.17
N ASN A 300 -10.04 -25.77 -3.27
CA ASN A 300 -10.21 -27.22 -3.09
C ASN A 300 -10.05 -27.61 -1.61
N SER A 301 -11.19 -27.76 -0.93
CA SER A 301 -11.28 -27.93 0.53
C SER A 301 -10.50 -29.13 1.08
N VAL A 302 -10.30 -30.18 0.28
CA VAL A 302 -9.62 -31.40 0.73
C VAL A 302 -8.17 -31.15 1.17
N ASN A 303 -7.49 -30.15 0.57
CA ASN A 303 -6.07 -29.87 0.84
C ASN A 303 -5.82 -28.42 1.28
N GLN A 304 -6.86 -27.68 1.67
CA GLN A 304 -6.74 -26.24 1.98
C GLN A 304 -5.74 -26.00 3.12
N ASP A 305 -5.83 -26.78 4.21
CA ASP A 305 -4.96 -26.62 5.38
C ASP A 305 -3.50 -26.90 5.03
N GLN A 306 -3.26 -27.94 4.21
CA GLN A 306 -1.92 -28.30 3.78
C GLN A 306 -1.30 -27.23 2.86
N ARG A 307 -2.10 -26.68 1.93
CA ARG A 307 -1.65 -25.60 1.04
C ARG A 307 -1.41 -24.32 1.82
N ALA A 308 -2.34 -23.92 2.68
CA ALA A 308 -2.20 -22.73 3.51
C ALA A 308 -0.96 -22.85 4.40
N PHE A 309 -0.74 -24.01 5.02
CA PHE A 309 0.46 -24.26 5.83
C PHE A 309 1.75 -24.18 5.02
N ARG A 310 1.75 -24.74 3.80
CA ARG A 310 2.89 -24.67 2.88
C ARG A 310 3.20 -23.22 2.47
N GLU A 311 2.18 -22.45 2.13
CA GLU A 311 2.34 -21.03 1.75
C GLU A 311 2.90 -20.18 2.89
N LYS A 312 2.57 -20.47 4.16
CA LYS A 312 3.19 -19.81 5.33
C LYS A 312 4.71 -19.95 5.32
N GLY A 313 5.22 -21.15 5.02
CA GLY A 313 6.66 -21.41 4.98
C GLY A 313 7.34 -20.91 3.72
N GLU A 314 6.75 -21.18 2.55
CA GLU A 314 7.35 -20.88 1.24
C GLU A 314 7.31 -19.38 0.91
N SER A 315 6.14 -18.76 1.09
CA SER A 315 5.87 -17.37 0.68
C SER A 315 6.05 -16.39 1.84
N PHE A 316 5.54 -16.72 3.03
CA PHE A 316 5.47 -15.81 4.19
C PHE A 316 6.50 -16.10 5.29
N GLY A 317 7.49 -16.95 5.01
CA GLY A 317 8.45 -17.39 6.02
C GLY A 317 9.26 -16.25 6.65
N LEU A 318 9.43 -15.14 5.91
CA LEU A 318 10.01 -13.90 6.40
C LEU A 318 9.29 -12.72 5.75
N LEU A 319 8.70 -11.87 6.58
CA LEU A 319 8.09 -10.61 6.18
C LEU A 319 9.04 -9.49 6.55
N SER A 320 9.44 -8.65 5.60
CA SER A 320 10.35 -7.52 5.83
C SER A 320 9.68 -6.21 5.45
N PHE A 321 9.76 -5.21 6.30
CA PHE A 321 9.10 -3.91 6.11
C PHE A 321 9.86 -2.79 6.81
N ILE A 322 9.51 -1.55 6.49
CA ILE A 322 10.09 -0.37 7.14
C ILE A 322 9.11 0.20 8.16
N ALA A 323 9.62 0.54 9.33
CA ALA A 323 8.91 1.30 10.35
C ALA A 323 9.75 2.49 10.84
N TYR A 324 9.09 3.55 11.27
CA TYR A 324 9.72 4.73 11.89
C TYR A 324 9.49 4.68 13.40
N LEU A 325 10.41 4.02 14.11
CA LEU A 325 10.29 3.78 15.56
C LEU A 325 10.68 5.01 16.39
N ASP A 326 11.63 5.80 15.89
CA ASP A 326 12.10 7.09 16.44
C ASP A 326 11.38 8.30 15.81
N GLY A 327 10.45 8.06 14.88
CA GLY A 327 9.71 9.07 14.14
C GLY A 327 10.49 9.79 13.04
N ARG A 328 11.75 9.45 12.79
CA ARG A 328 12.62 10.13 11.80
C ARG A 328 13.34 9.18 10.86
N ASN A 329 14.01 8.17 11.40
CA ASN A 329 14.85 7.26 10.64
C ASN A 329 14.09 5.96 10.32
N PRO A 330 14.21 5.45 9.08
CA PRO A 330 13.62 4.17 8.74
C PRO A 330 14.38 3.05 9.45
N THR A 331 13.64 2.15 10.09
CA THR A 331 14.14 0.91 10.69
C THR A 331 13.64 -0.28 9.89
N LEU A 332 14.55 -1.14 9.43
CA LEU A 332 14.19 -2.42 8.83
C LEU A 332 13.71 -3.37 9.91
N CYS A 333 12.45 -3.77 9.81
CA CYS A 333 11.81 -4.70 10.74
C CYS A 333 11.52 -6.03 10.02
N THR A 334 11.52 -7.12 10.78
CA THR A 334 11.21 -8.44 10.23
C THR A 334 10.28 -9.24 11.13
N LEU A 335 9.30 -9.92 10.54
CA LEU A 335 8.50 -10.95 11.20
C LEU A 335 8.82 -12.29 10.57
N LYS A 336 9.41 -13.19 11.35
CA LYS A 336 9.80 -14.52 10.91
C LYS A 336 8.76 -15.54 11.37
N PHE A 337 8.23 -16.30 10.42
CA PHE A 337 7.25 -17.34 10.71
C PHE A 337 7.86 -18.45 11.58
N ASN A 338 7.22 -18.74 12.71
CA ASN A 338 7.57 -19.85 13.59
C ASN A 338 6.59 -21.02 13.36
N GLU A 339 7.09 -22.04 12.68
CA GLU A 339 6.30 -23.20 12.28
C GLU A 339 5.84 -24.05 13.48
N GLU A 340 6.74 -24.28 14.44
CA GLU A 340 6.47 -25.13 15.60
C GLU A 340 5.42 -24.51 16.51
N GLU A 341 5.54 -23.22 16.81
CA GLU A 341 4.60 -22.53 17.69
C GLU A 341 3.23 -22.37 17.04
N THR A 342 3.19 -22.15 15.72
CA THR A 342 1.93 -22.14 14.96
C THR A 342 1.22 -23.50 15.04
N LYS A 343 1.95 -24.60 14.89
CA LYS A 343 1.39 -25.96 15.05
C LYS A 343 0.81 -26.16 16.46
N ARG A 344 1.57 -25.82 17.50
CA ARG A 344 1.11 -25.91 18.90
C ARG A 344 -0.13 -25.05 19.16
N LEU A 345 -0.21 -23.86 18.57
CA LEU A 345 -1.36 -22.98 18.69
C LEU A 345 -2.60 -23.62 18.06
N VAL A 346 -2.51 -24.09 16.81
CA VAL A 346 -3.61 -24.77 16.11
C VAL A 346 -4.07 -26.02 16.85
N ASP A 347 -3.15 -26.83 17.36
CA ASP A 347 -3.48 -28.03 18.15
C ASP A 347 -4.24 -27.68 19.44
N ARG A 348 -3.84 -26.60 20.14
CA ARG A 348 -4.56 -26.10 21.32
C ARG A 348 -5.99 -25.66 20.99
N TYR A 349 -6.19 -24.96 19.88
CA TYR A 349 -7.53 -24.56 19.42
C TYR A 349 -8.40 -25.77 19.10
N ASN A 350 -7.89 -26.72 18.32
CA ASN A 350 -8.61 -27.95 17.96
C ASN A 350 -9.00 -28.78 19.18
N ASN A 351 -8.13 -28.86 20.19
CA ASN A 351 -8.42 -29.56 21.43
C ASN A 351 -9.49 -28.86 22.28
N ARG A 352 -9.50 -27.53 22.35
CA ARG A 352 -10.58 -26.76 23.02
C ARG A 352 -11.93 -26.97 22.34
N PHE A 353 -11.97 -26.89 21.01
CA PHE A 353 -13.20 -27.08 20.23
C PHE A 353 -13.78 -28.50 20.42
N ARG A 354 -12.92 -29.52 20.53
CA ARG A 354 -13.35 -30.90 20.84
C ARG A 354 -13.90 -31.04 22.27
N LEU A 355 -13.38 -30.31 23.24
CA LEU A 355 -13.86 -30.35 24.62
C LEU A 355 -15.20 -29.62 24.78
N GLU A 356 -15.43 -28.55 24.02
CA GLU A 356 -16.70 -27.81 24.01
C GLU A 356 -17.83 -28.61 23.36
N ASN A 357 -17.56 -29.31 22.25
CA ASN A 357 -18.56 -30.13 21.54
C ASN A 357 -18.85 -31.51 22.17
N ASN A 358 -18.06 -31.95 23.16
CA ASN A 358 -18.28 -33.22 23.88
C ASN A 358 -19.07 -33.04 25.18
N ASN A 359 -19.49 -31.81 25.51
CA ASN A 359 -20.30 -31.48 26.69
C ASN A 359 -21.78 -31.19 26.37
N ASP A 360 -22.19 -31.42 25.12
CA ASP A 360 -23.60 -31.53 24.69
C ASP A 360 -23.98 -33.01 24.50
#